data_AF-A0A9J7KJ87-F1
#
_entry.id   AF-A0A9J7KJ87-F1
#
_cell.length_a   1.000
_cell.length_b   1.000
_cell.length_c   1.000
_cell.angle_alpha   90.00
_cell.angle_beta   90.00
_cell.angle_gamma   90.00
#
_symmetry.space_group_name_H-M   'P 1'
#
loop_
_entity.id
_entity.type
_entity.pdbx_description
1 polymer ?
#
loop_
_entity_poly.entity_id
_entity_poly.type
_entity_poly.pdbx_seq_one_letter_code
_entity_poly.pdbx_strand_id
1 'polypeptide(L)'
;MQHLLDVLSKTVKKCIHAGRFSTFAKSYKFAYKQNPKALQSIVQQHVEHLQDSVEAEIQLVLSEEKIPDLFQKLETVLNDSAMEEDTTAWRPSGDPEKDLRSHTMAIKLKEREELQRRLEAHENETTRLQKFVLQARQKLLHTQQKLQAKMETFEKAAAACDTCPMEHVSTLTKDIQL
;
A
#
# COMPACT_ATOMS: atom_id res chain seq x y z
N MET A 1 28.95 7.85 -2.44
CA MET A 1 29.32 9.29 -2.40
C MET A 1 30.83 9.55 -2.35
N GLN A 2 31.57 8.95 -1.41
CA GLN A 2 33.01 9.20 -1.23
C GLN A 2 33.87 8.97 -2.49
N HIS A 3 33.60 7.90 -3.24
CA HIS A 3 34.31 7.63 -4.50
C HIS A 3 34.10 8.72 -5.57
N LEU A 4 32.89 9.29 -5.67
CA LEU A 4 32.61 10.35 -6.63
C LEU A 4 33.42 11.60 -6.30
N LEU A 5 33.43 12.02 -5.03
CA LEU A 5 34.21 13.19 -4.58
C LEU A 5 35.70 13.01 -4.82
N ASP A 6 36.24 11.82 -4.55
CA ASP A 6 37.65 11.51 -4.79
C ASP A 6 38.01 11.57 -6.28
N VAL A 7 37.16 11.00 -7.15
CA VAL A 7 37.36 11.08 -8.61
C VAL A 7 37.29 12.52 -9.11
N LEU A 8 36.32 13.31 -8.64
CA LEU A 8 36.18 14.72 -9.02
C LEU A 8 37.40 15.53 -8.57
N SER A 9 37.85 15.40 -7.32
CA SER A 9 39.05 16.07 -6.82
C SER A 9 40.30 15.70 -7.61
N LYS A 10 40.49 14.41 -7.92
CA LYS A 10 41.60 13.94 -8.76
C LYS A 10 41.55 14.51 -10.17
N THR A 11 40.35 14.67 -10.73
CA THR A 11 40.15 15.23 -12.06
C THR A 11 40.51 16.71 -12.09
N VAL A 12 40.02 17.49 -11.13
CA VAL A 12 40.38 18.92 -10.98
C VAL A 12 41.89 19.09 -10.87
N LYS A 13 42.55 18.31 -10.00
CA LYS A 13 44.03 18.34 -9.86
C LYS A 13 44.76 18.05 -11.16
N LYS A 14 44.29 17.08 -11.96
CA LYS A 14 44.88 16.77 -13.27
C LYS A 14 44.69 17.90 -14.27
N CYS A 15 43.52 18.53 -14.31
CA CYS A 15 43.24 19.68 -15.18
C CYS A 15 44.12 20.88 -14.81
N ILE A 16 44.22 21.19 -13.52
CA ILE A 16 45.07 22.27 -13.02
C ILE A 16 46.56 22.03 -13.31
N HIS A 17 47.02 20.78 -13.26
CA HIS A 17 48.42 20.46 -13.56
C HIS A 17 48.85 20.85 -14.99
N ALA A 18 47.92 20.87 -15.95
CA ALA A 18 48.20 21.35 -17.31
C ALA A 18 48.53 22.86 -17.34
N GLY A 19 47.97 23.62 -16.41
CA GLY A 19 48.17 25.06 -16.21
C GLY A 19 49.46 25.45 -15.47
N ARG A 20 50.44 24.55 -15.37
CA ARG A 20 51.73 24.86 -14.72
C ARG A 20 52.47 26.03 -15.38
N PHE A 21 53.25 26.77 -14.58
CA PHE A 21 54.01 27.94 -15.04
C PHE A 21 54.90 27.68 -16.26
N SER A 22 55.49 26.49 -16.39
CA SER A 22 56.33 26.16 -17.55
C SER A 22 55.57 26.13 -18.88
N THR A 23 54.27 25.82 -18.86
CA THR A 23 53.39 25.92 -20.03
C THR A 23 53.18 27.39 -20.41
N PHE A 24 52.87 28.23 -19.42
CA PHE A 24 52.66 29.67 -19.61
C PHE A 24 53.94 30.41 -20.04
N ALA A 25 55.09 30.09 -19.46
CA ALA A 25 56.38 30.69 -19.83
C ALA A 25 56.78 30.37 -21.29
N LYS A 26 56.41 29.18 -21.79
CA LYS A 26 56.65 28.79 -23.19
C LYS A 26 55.74 29.53 -24.15
N SER A 27 54.47 29.74 -23.80
CA SER A 27 53.47 30.41 -24.64
C SER A 27 53.60 31.94 -24.61
N TYR A 28 53.91 32.53 -23.45
CA TYR A 28 54.02 33.98 -23.24
C TYR A 28 55.48 34.44 -23.11
N LYS A 29 56.31 34.12 -24.11
CA LYS A 29 57.76 34.44 -24.11
C LYS A 29 58.04 35.94 -23.94
N PHE A 30 57.20 36.80 -24.51
CA PHE A 30 57.29 38.25 -24.38
C PHE A 30 57.20 38.69 -22.92
N ALA A 31 56.15 38.26 -22.21
CA ALA A 31 55.92 38.63 -20.81
C ALA A 31 56.98 38.02 -19.88
N TYR A 32 57.39 36.77 -20.15
CA TYR A 32 58.45 36.11 -19.39
C TYR A 32 59.80 36.84 -19.48
N LYS A 33 60.15 37.36 -20.65
CA LYS A 33 61.39 38.12 -20.85
C LYS A 33 61.36 39.50 -20.17
N GLN A 34 60.21 40.17 -20.14
CA GLN A 34 60.10 41.49 -19.53
C GLN A 34 60.05 41.44 -18.00
N ASN A 35 59.19 40.59 -17.44
CA ASN A 35 59.04 40.47 -15.99
C ASN A 35 58.56 39.06 -15.60
N PRO A 36 59.49 38.12 -15.37
CA PRO A 36 59.13 36.74 -15.05
C PRO A 36 58.43 36.61 -13.69
N LYS A 37 58.73 37.49 -12.73
CA LYS A 37 58.08 37.50 -11.40
C LYS A 37 56.61 37.89 -11.50
N ALA A 38 56.30 38.92 -12.28
CA ALA A 38 54.91 39.33 -12.51
C ALA A 38 54.12 38.23 -13.22
N LEU A 39 54.70 37.60 -14.27
CA LEU A 39 54.05 36.48 -14.95
C LEU A 39 53.81 35.30 -14.00
N GLN A 40 54.77 34.98 -13.13
CA GLN A 40 54.62 33.91 -12.15
C GLN A 40 53.48 34.20 -11.16
N SER A 41 53.40 35.45 -10.66
CA SER A 41 52.30 35.86 -9.77
C SER A 41 50.93 35.76 -10.45
N ILE A 42 50.81 36.21 -11.70
CA ILE A 42 49.55 36.17 -12.45
C ILE A 42 49.12 34.72 -12.71
N VAL A 43 50.04 33.85 -13.11
CA VAL A 43 49.73 32.43 -13.35
C VAL A 43 49.33 31.73 -12.06
N GLN A 44 50.00 32.02 -10.95
CA GLN A 44 49.64 31.47 -9.64
C GLN A 44 48.21 31.89 -9.24
N GLN A 45 47.90 33.19 -9.32
CA GLN A 45 46.56 33.71 -9.02
C GLN A 45 45.50 33.13 -9.95
N HIS A 46 45.79 33.00 -11.24
CA HIS A 46 44.87 32.42 -12.21
C HIS A 46 44.56 30.96 -11.89
N VAL A 47 45.59 30.17 -11.56
CA VAL A 47 45.44 28.76 -11.22
C VAL A 47 44.66 28.57 -9.91
N GLU A 48 44.98 29.37 -8.87
CA GLU A 48 44.27 29.36 -7.59
C GLU A 48 42.79 29.72 -7.80
N HIS A 49 42.51 30.84 -8.47
CA HIS A 49 41.14 31.27 -8.73
C HIS A 49 40.36 30.26 -9.59
N LEU A 50 41.00 29.64 -10.59
CA LEU A 50 40.36 28.61 -11.40
C LEU A 50 40.03 27.38 -10.56
N GLN A 51 40.95 26.94 -9.69
CA GLN A 51 40.71 25.81 -8.81
C GLN A 51 39.56 26.11 -7.84
N ASP A 52 39.60 27.24 -7.16
CA ASP A 52 38.56 27.64 -6.20
C ASP A 52 37.19 27.77 -6.87
N SER A 53 37.15 28.39 -8.05
CA SER A 53 35.91 28.54 -8.82
C SER A 53 35.35 27.18 -9.24
N VAL A 54 36.17 26.28 -9.78
CA VAL A 54 35.70 24.94 -10.19
C VAL A 54 35.26 24.10 -9.00
N GLU A 55 35.99 24.14 -7.88
CA GLU A 55 35.61 23.44 -6.67
C GLU A 55 34.28 23.97 -6.10
N ALA A 56 34.08 25.29 -6.10
CA ALA A 56 32.82 25.91 -5.69
C ALA A 56 31.64 25.51 -6.59
N GLU A 57 31.83 25.54 -7.92
CA GLU A 57 30.80 25.11 -8.88
C GLU A 57 30.43 23.63 -8.70
N ILE A 58 31.42 22.76 -8.46
CA ILE A 58 31.16 21.34 -8.16
C ILE A 58 30.31 21.21 -6.89
N GLN A 59 30.65 21.94 -5.82
CA GLN A 59 29.85 21.89 -4.59
C GLN A 59 28.43 22.41 -4.79
N LEU A 60 28.28 23.47 -5.58
CA LEU A 60 26.98 24.03 -5.94
C LEU A 60 26.13 22.98 -6.65
N VAL A 61 26.62 22.37 -7.74
CA VAL A 61 25.90 21.33 -8.50
C VAL A 61 25.53 20.14 -7.60
N LEU A 62 26.45 19.68 -6.75
CA LEU A 62 26.18 18.58 -5.82
C LEU A 62 25.04 18.92 -4.85
N SER A 63 24.97 20.17 -4.39
CA SER A 63 23.94 20.64 -3.47
C SER A 63 22.58 20.89 -4.14
N GLU A 64 22.57 21.49 -5.33
CA GLU A 64 21.36 21.80 -6.10
C GLU A 64 20.63 20.52 -6.51
N GLU A 65 21.37 19.56 -7.06
CA GLU A 65 20.83 18.27 -7.50
C GLU A 65 20.63 17.28 -6.35
N LYS A 66 20.98 17.68 -5.12
CA LYS A 66 20.88 16.84 -3.91
C LYS A 66 21.51 15.47 -4.10
N ILE A 67 22.64 15.43 -4.80
CA ILE A 67 23.39 14.22 -5.11
C ILE A 67 23.73 13.42 -3.82
N PRO A 68 24.15 14.05 -2.70
CA PRO A 68 24.39 13.31 -1.46
C PRO A 68 23.17 12.50 -1.00
N ASP A 69 21.98 13.11 -1.01
CA ASP A 69 20.73 12.47 -0.59
C ASP A 69 20.34 11.32 -1.53
N LEU A 70 20.56 11.49 -2.84
CA LEU A 70 20.29 10.45 -3.83
C LEU A 70 21.22 9.24 -3.65
N PHE A 71 22.50 9.47 -3.38
CA PHE A 71 23.43 8.38 -3.09
C PHE A 71 23.09 7.67 -1.79
N GLN A 72 22.64 8.39 -0.76
CA GLN A 72 22.18 7.77 0.49
C GLN A 72 20.95 6.88 0.25
N LYS A 73 19.95 7.38 -0.50
CA LYS A 73 18.77 6.58 -0.87
C LYS A 73 19.15 5.34 -1.67
N LEU A 74 20.08 5.47 -2.61
CA LEU A 74 20.58 4.35 -3.40
C LEU A 74 21.25 3.30 -2.51
N GLU A 75 22.04 3.73 -1.53
CA GLU A 75 22.67 2.83 -0.56
C GLU A 75 21.64 2.09 0.31
N THR A 76 20.58 2.77 0.74
CA THR A 76 19.45 2.14 1.43
C THR A 76 18.81 1.06 0.56
N VAL A 77 18.47 1.37 -0.70
CA VAL A 77 17.87 0.40 -1.63
C VAL A 77 18.79 -0.78 -1.89
N LEU A 78 20.10 -0.55 -2.04
CA LEU A 78 21.07 -1.61 -2.26
C LEU A 78 21.14 -2.56 -1.06
N ASN A 79 21.19 -2.00 0.16
CA ASN A 79 21.22 -2.78 1.40
C ASN A 79 19.93 -3.59 1.61
N ASP A 80 18.77 -3.01 1.29
CA ASP A 80 17.47 -3.70 1.37
C ASP A 80 17.37 -4.85 0.35
N SER A 81 17.97 -4.66 -0.85
CA SER A 81 17.96 -5.65 -1.93
C SER A 81 18.96 -6.78 -1.78
N ALA A 82 20.01 -6.60 -0.96
CA ALA A 82 21.08 -7.58 -0.77
C ALA A 82 20.61 -8.88 -0.09
N MET A 83 19.37 -8.94 0.39
CA MET A 83 18.78 -10.12 1.04
C MET A 83 18.13 -11.11 0.05
N GLU A 84 17.97 -10.75 -1.22
CA GLU A 84 17.42 -11.63 -2.27
C GLU A 84 18.55 -12.11 -3.21
N GLU A 85 19.41 -12.99 -2.70
CA GLU A 85 20.46 -13.64 -3.49
C GLU A 85 19.81 -14.55 -4.56
N ASP A 86 20.23 -14.39 -5.82
CA ASP A 86 19.99 -15.23 -7.01
C ASP A 86 18.90 -14.87 -8.05
N THR A 87 18.21 -13.73 -7.98
CA THR A 87 17.32 -13.32 -9.10
C THR A 87 17.81 -12.11 -9.87
N THR A 88 17.74 -12.19 -11.20
CA THR A 88 17.99 -11.01 -12.05
C THR A 88 16.92 -9.98 -11.76
N ALA A 89 17.33 -8.84 -11.20
CA ALA A 89 16.42 -7.76 -10.89
C ALA A 89 15.63 -7.31 -12.14
N TRP A 90 14.33 -7.10 -11.97
CA TRP A 90 13.46 -6.67 -13.06
C TRP A 90 13.97 -5.37 -13.72
N ARG A 91 13.77 -5.27 -15.03
CA ARG A 91 14.04 -4.07 -15.84
C ARG A 91 12.79 -3.75 -16.67
N PRO A 92 12.52 -2.46 -16.93
CA PRO A 92 11.42 -2.07 -17.81
C PRO A 92 11.49 -2.81 -19.13
N SER A 93 10.38 -3.40 -19.55
CA SER A 93 10.35 -4.27 -20.72
C SER A 93 10.30 -3.50 -22.04
N GLY A 94 10.07 -2.18 -21.98
CA GLY A 94 9.79 -1.33 -23.14
C GLY A 94 8.31 -1.29 -23.51
N ASP A 95 7.47 -2.09 -22.84
CA ASP A 95 6.02 -2.09 -22.97
C ASP A 95 5.39 -1.50 -21.69
N PRO A 96 4.88 -0.25 -21.74
CA PRO A 96 4.29 0.41 -20.59
C PRO A 96 3.10 -0.34 -19.97
N GLU A 97 2.28 -1.03 -20.78
CA GLU A 97 1.10 -1.73 -20.26
C GLU A 97 1.51 -2.95 -19.42
N LYS A 98 2.52 -3.69 -19.88
CA LYS A 98 3.07 -4.83 -19.16
C LYS A 98 3.76 -4.42 -17.86
N ASP A 99 4.51 -3.32 -17.90
CA ASP A 99 5.24 -2.81 -16.74
C ASP A 99 4.26 -2.28 -15.67
N LEU A 100 3.23 -1.54 -16.10
CA LEU A 100 2.16 -1.05 -15.22
C LEU A 100 1.35 -2.20 -14.60
N ARG A 101 1.02 -3.23 -15.39
CA ARG A 101 0.33 -4.41 -14.89
C ARG A 101 1.14 -5.09 -13.78
N SER A 102 2.44 -5.27 -13.99
CA SER A 102 3.33 -5.89 -13.01
C SER A 102 3.39 -5.08 -11.73
N HIS A 103 3.52 -3.75 -11.84
CA HIS A 103 3.56 -2.85 -10.68
C HIS A 103 2.24 -2.84 -9.88
N THR A 104 1.09 -2.83 -10.57
CA THR A 104 -0.22 -2.75 -9.91
C THR A 104 -0.75 -4.10 -9.42
N MET A 105 -0.18 -5.22 -9.87
CA MET A 105 -0.66 -6.56 -9.54
C MET A 105 -0.68 -6.84 -8.04
N ALA A 106 0.35 -6.42 -7.30
CA ALA A 106 0.42 -6.64 -5.85
C ALA A 106 -0.77 -5.99 -5.10
N ILE A 107 -1.14 -4.76 -5.50
CA ILE A 107 -2.28 -4.04 -4.92
C ILE A 107 -3.59 -4.78 -5.25
N LYS A 108 -3.77 -5.17 -6.51
CA LYS A 108 -4.97 -5.88 -6.97
C LYS A 108 -5.14 -7.24 -6.28
N LEU A 109 -4.04 -7.95 -6.02
CA LEU A 109 -4.06 -9.21 -5.28
C LEU A 109 -4.53 -9.02 -3.84
N LYS A 110 -4.02 -7.99 -3.15
CA LYS A 110 -4.46 -7.64 -1.79
C LYS A 110 -5.95 -7.28 -1.74
N GLU A 111 -6.43 -6.50 -2.71
CA GLU A 111 -7.86 -6.16 -2.81
C GLU A 111 -8.73 -7.39 -3.07
N ARG A 112 -8.29 -8.29 -3.96
CA ARG A 112 -8.99 -9.55 -4.23
C ARG A 112 -9.13 -10.40 -2.97
N GLU A 113 -8.05 -10.55 -2.20
CA GLU A 113 -8.07 -11.33 -0.96
C GLU A 113 -9.02 -10.75 0.09
N GLU A 114 -9.06 -9.43 0.22
CA GLU A 114 -10.01 -8.75 1.11
C GLU A 114 -11.47 -8.98 0.67
N LEU A 115 -11.75 -8.82 -0.62
CA LEU A 115 -13.09 -9.04 -1.16
C LEU A 115 -13.54 -10.50 -0.99
N GLN A 116 -12.64 -11.45 -1.19
CA GLN A 116 -12.93 -12.86 -0.99
C GLN A 116 -13.28 -13.15 0.48
N ARG A 117 -12.51 -12.63 1.44
CA ARG A 117 -12.83 -12.78 2.87
C ARG A 117 -14.20 -12.20 3.22
N ARG A 118 -14.56 -11.05 2.64
CA ARG A 118 -15.87 -10.43 2.84
C ARG A 118 -17.01 -11.24 2.23
N LEU A 119 -16.79 -11.79 1.04
CA LEU A 119 -17.77 -12.65 0.37
C LEU A 119 -18.05 -13.91 1.21
N GLU A 120 -17.00 -14.61 1.63
CA GLU A 120 -17.11 -15.81 2.46
C GLU A 120 -17.87 -15.52 3.78
N ALA A 121 -17.59 -14.39 4.43
CA ALA A 121 -18.31 -13.98 5.63
C ALA A 121 -19.81 -13.78 5.37
N HIS A 122 -20.17 -13.13 4.25
CA HIS A 122 -21.56 -12.88 3.88
C HIS A 122 -22.30 -14.17 3.50
N GLU A 123 -21.67 -15.07 2.77
CA GLU A 123 -22.24 -16.37 2.38
C GLU A 123 -22.49 -17.26 3.60
N ASN A 124 -21.56 -17.27 4.56
CA ASN A 124 -21.71 -17.99 5.82
C ASN A 124 -22.88 -17.45 6.65
N GLU A 125 -23.00 -16.13 6.78
CA GLU A 125 -24.12 -15.52 7.51
C GLU A 125 -25.46 -15.76 6.81
N THR A 126 -25.50 -15.65 5.48
CA THR A 126 -26.69 -15.95 4.69
C THR A 126 -27.15 -17.39 4.90
N THR A 127 -26.21 -18.35 4.86
CA THR A 127 -26.49 -19.77 5.10
C THR A 127 -27.03 -19.99 6.52
N ARG A 128 -26.45 -19.31 7.51
CA ARG A 128 -26.91 -19.35 8.91
C ARG A 128 -28.35 -18.84 9.03
N LEU A 129 -28.64 -17.68 8.44
CA LEU A 129 -29.97 -17.06 8.46
C LEU A 129 -31.00 -17.91 7.72
N GLN A 130 -30.67 -18.48 6.57
CA GLN A 130 -31.55 -19.38 5.84
C GLN A 130 -31.94 -20.61 6.68
N LYS A 131 -30.96 -21.25 7.35
CA LYS A 131 -31.23 -22.37 8.26
C LYS A 131 -32.15 -21.95 9.40
N PHE A 132 -31.90 -20.79 10.00
CA PHE A 132 -32.75 -20.26 11.07
C PHE A 132 -34.19 -20.00 10.60
N VAL A 133 -34.36 -19.36 9.45
CA VAL A 133 -35.69 -19.07 8.87
C VAL A 133 -36.46 -20.36 8.56
N LEU A 134 -35.79 -21.37 7.99
CA LEU A 134 -36.42 -22.67 7.72
C LEU A 134 -36.90 -23.34 9.01
N GLN A 135 -36.07 -23.37 10.05
CA GLN A 135 -36.45 -23.91 11.36
C GLN A 135 -37.61 -23.13 11.99
N ALA A 136 -37.60 -21.80 11.90
CA ALA A 136 -38.68 -20.96 12.40
C ALA A 136 -40.01 -21.22 11.67
N ARG A 137 -39.97 -21.33 10.34
CA ARG A 137 -41.15 -21.67 9.51
C ARG A 137 -41.73 -23.03 9.88
N GLN A 138 -40.89 -24.05 10.10
CA GLN A 138 -41.35 -25.37 10.53
C GLN A 138 -42.05 -25.33 11.91
N LYS A 139 -41.48 -24.60 12.87
CA LYS A 139 -42.09 -24.41 14.20
C LYS A 139 -43.44 -23.71 14.11
N LEU A 140 -43.54 -22.69 13.24
CA LEU A 140 -44.78 -21.94 13.03
C LEU A 140 -45.87 -22.84 12.43
N LEU A 141 -45.54 -23.61 11.39
CA LEU A 141 -46.46 -24.59 10.80
C LEU A 141 -46.97 -25.61 11.81
N HIS A 142 -46.07 -26.19 12.62
CA HIS A 142 -46.46 -27.13 13.69
C HIS A 142 -47.38 -26.50 14.73
N THR A 143 -47.12 -25.24 15.08
CA THR A 143 -47.93 -24.51 16.06
C THR A 143 -49.31 -24.20 15.50
N GLN A 144 -49.39 -23.81 14.22
CA GLN A 144 -50.65 -23.58 13.52
C GLN A 144 -51.49 -24.85 13.43
N GLN A 145 -50.89 -25.99 13.08
CA GLN A 145 -51.60 -27.28 13.04
C GLN A 145 -52.15 -27.68 14.42
N LYS A 146 -51.36 -27.50 15.49
CA LYS A 146 -51.82 -27.76 16.86
C LYS A 146 -52.97 -26.84 17.26
N LEU A 147 -52.91 -25.57 16.89
CA LEU A 147 -53.96 -24.61 17.21
C LEU A 147 -55.26 -24.95 16.46
N GLN A 148 -55.17 -25.30 15.18
CA GLN A 148 -56.31 -25.75 14.38
C GLN A 148 -56.95 -27.01 14.96
N ALA A 149 -56.17 -28.03 15.32
CA ALA A 149 -56.68 -29.24 15.96
C ALA A 149 -57.38 -28.95 17.30
N LYS A 150 -56.86 -28.01 18.10
CA LYS A 150 -57.51 -27.57 19.33
C LYS A 150 -58.82 -26.83 19.06
N MET A 151 -58.84 -25.94 18.06
CA MET A 151 -60.05 -25.23 17.66
C MET A 151 -61.15 -26.21 17.22
N GLU A 152 -60.83 -27.18 16.37
CA GLU A 152 -61.78 -28.24 15.98
C GLU A 152 -62.30 -29.04 17.18
N THR A 153 -61.44 -29.29 18.18
CA THR A 153 -61.83 -29.97 19.41
C THR A 153 -62.79 -29.11 20.24
N PHE A 154 -62.51 -27.81 20.37
CA PHE A 154 -63.40 -26.88 21.07
C PHE A 154 -64.73 -26.70 20.35
N GLU A 155 -64.75 -26.63 19.02
CA GLU A 155 -65.98 -26.58 18.23
C GLU A 155 -66.84 -27.83 18.44
N LYS A 156 -66.22 -29.02 18.44
CA LYS A 156 -66.93 -30.28 18.75
C LYS A 156 -67.46 -30.30 20.18
N ALA A 157 -66.68 -29.81 21.15
CA ALA A 157 -67.13 -29.72 22.54
C ALA A 157 -68.28 -28.73 22.72
N ALA A 158 -68.22 -27.56 22.07
CA ALA A 158 -69.30 -26.58 22.06
C ALA A 158 -70.58 -27.17 21.44
N ALA A 159 -70.48 -27.82 20.28
CA ALA A 159 -71.60 -28.49 19.64
C ALA A 159 -72.20 -29.60 20.52
N ALA A 160 -71.37 -30.35 21.25
CA ALA A 160 -71.84 -31.36 22.21
C ALA A 160 -72.61 -30.73 23.38
N CYS A 161 -72.17 -29.58 23.88
CA CYS A 161 -72.90 -28.80 24.89
C CYS A 161 -74.25 -28.30 24.36
N ASP A 162 -74.33 -27.88 23.10
CA ASP A 162 -75.60 -27.44 22.48
C ASP A 162 -76.59 -28.61 22.27
N THR A 163 -76.09 -29.83 22.06
CA THR A 163 -76.92 -31.06 21.99
C THR A 163 -77.23 -31.69 23.35
N CYS A 164 -76.66 -31.17 24.44
CA CYS A 164 -76.97 -31.65 25.77
C CYS A 164 -78.39 -31.19 26.13
N PRO A 165 -79.33 -32.11 26.47
CA PRO A 165 -80.69 -31.71 26.79
C PRO A 165 -80.70 -30.98 28.14
N MET A 166 -80.63 -29.65 28.09
CA MET A 166 -80.85 -28.76 29.24
C MET A 166 -82.22 -28.98 29.91
N GLU A 167 -83.14 -29.67 29.23
CA GLU A 167 -84.43 -30.07 29.80
C GLU A 167 -84.31 -30.99 31.02
N HIS A 168 -83.32 -31.89 31.07
CA HIS A 168 -83.13 -32.80 32.22
C HIS A 168 -82.38 -32.17 33.39
N VAL A 169 -81.58 -31.12 33.13
CA VAL A 169 -80.84 -30.40 34.19
C VAL A 169 -81.77 -29.42 34.92
N SER A 170 -82.76 -28.84 34.22
CA SER A 170 -83.78 -27.99 34.84
C SER A 170 -84.78 -28.77 35.71
N THR A 171 -85.01 -30.06 35.47
CA THR A 171 -85.87 -30.90 36.33
C THR A 171 -85.15 -31.32 37.60
N LEU A 172 -83.85 -31.64 37.52
CA LEU A 172 -83.04 -32.00 38.70
C LEU A 172 -82.80 -30.83 39.67
N THR A 173 -82.82 -29.58 39.18
CA THR A 173 -82.68 -28.40 40.06
C THR A 173 -84.00 -28.03 40.78
N LYS A 174 -85.15 -28.48 40.28
CA LYS A 174 -86.43 -28.34 40.99
C LYS A 174 -86.56 -29.34 42.14
N ASP A 175 -85.96 -30.52 42.03
CA ASP A 175 -86.02 -31.58 43.06
C ASP A 175 -85.09 -31.34 44.26
N ILE A 176 -84.24 -30.30 44.22
CA ILE A 176 -83.35 -29.89 45.34
C ILE A 176 -83.95 -28.73 46.16
N GLN A 177 -85.12 -28.18 45.77
CA GLN A 177 -85.80 -27.08 46.48
C GLN A 177 -86.99 -27.51 47.38
N LEU A 178 -86.99 -28.72 47.94
CA LEU A 178 -87.91 -29.10 49.03
C LEU A 178 -87.15 -29.59 50.27
#